data_AF-A0A8C2S021-F1
#
_entry.id   AF-A0A8C2S021-F1
#
_cell.length_a   1.000
_cell.length_b   1.000
_cell.length_c   1.000
_cell.angle_alpha   90.00
_cell.angle_beta   90.00
_cell.angle_gamma   90.00
#
_symmetry.space_group_name_H-M   'P 1'
#
loop_
_entity.id
_entity.type
_entity.pdbx_description
1 polymer ?
#
loop_
_entity_poly.entity_id
_entity_poly.type
_entity_poly.pdbx_seq_one_letter_code
_entity_poly.pdbx_strand_id
1 'polypeptide(L)' 'MRGRHVMLPKDIAKLVPKTHLMSESEWRNLGVQQSQGWVHYMIHEPEPHILLFRRPLPKKPKK' A
#
# COMPACT_ATOMS: atom_id res chain seq x y z
N MET A 1 -1.71 3.08 -14.54
CA MET A 1 -1.61 3.33 -13.09
C MET A 1 -0.14 3.28 -12.71
N ARG A 2 0.31 3.99 -11.66
CA ARG A 2 1.65 3.75 -11.09
C ARG A 2 1.54 2.63 -10.06
N GLY A 3 2.44 1.65 -10.13
CA GLY A 3 2.59 0.59 -9.13
C GLY A 3 3.80 0.85 -8.23
N ARG A 4 3.74 0.38 -6.99
CA ARG A 4 4.85 0.44 -6.03
C ARG A 4 4.69 -0.68 -5.01
N HIS A 5 5.78 -1.35 -4.65
CA HIS A 5 5.83 -2.19 -3.46
C HIS A 5 6.49 -1.46 -2.28
N VAL A 6 6.13 -1.82 -1.07
CA VAL A 6 6.84 -1.43 0.16
C VAL A 6 7.15 -2.70 0.93
N MET A 7 8.41 -2.86 1.33
CA MET A 7 8.82 -3.94 2.22
C MET A 7 8.80 -3.43 3.66
N LEU A 8 8.08 -4.12 4.53
CA LEU A 8 8.02 -3.85 5.96
C LEU A 8 9.10 -4.65 6.70
N PRO A 9 9.66 -4.09 7.80
CA PRO A 9 10.39 -4.88 8.78
C PRO A 9 9.53 -6.03 9.30
N LYS A 10 10.16 -7.18 9.60
CA LYS A 10 9.47 -8.41 10.03
C LYS A 10 8.57 -8.21 11.25
N ASP A 11 8.95 -7.32 12.17
CA ASP A 11 8.17 -7.07 13.38
C ASP A 11 6.91 -6.26 13.13
N ILE A 12 6.93 -5.35 12.13
CA ILE A 12 5.76 -4.59 11.70
C ILE A 12 4.85 -5.45 10.82
N ALA A 13 5.42 -6.34 10.00
CA ALA A 13 4.66 -7.22 9.12
C ALA A 13 3.67 -8.13 9.87
N LYS A 14 3.93 -8.45 11.15
CA LYS A 14 3.02 -9.21 12.02
C LYS A 14 1.73 -8.46 12.35
N LEU A 15 1.73 -7.13 12.24
CA LEU A 15 0.58 -6.26 12.50
C LEU A 15 -0.30 -6.05 11.25
N VAL A 16 0.15 -6.53 10.08
CA VAL A 16 -0.62 -6.40 8.84
C VAL A 16 -1.84 -7.32 8.91
N PRO A 17 -3.06 -6.80 8.70
CA PRO A 17 -4.25 -7.63 8.69
C PRO A 17 -4.25 -8.59 7.50
N LYS A 18 -4.61 -9.86 7.75
CA LYS A 18 -4.75 -10.89 6.70
C LYS A 18 -6.17 -10.98 6.13
N THR A 19 -7.13 -10.33 6.79
CA THR A 19 -8.56 -10.47 6.48
C THR A 19 -9.07 -9.43 5.48
N HIS A 20 -8.34 -8.31 5.29
CA HIS A 20 -8.79 -7.21 4.45
C HIS A 20 -7.61 -6.35 3.97
N LEU A 21 -7.87 -5.56 2.92
CA LEU A 21 -6.96 -4.55 2.42
C LEU A 21 -7.00 -3.31 3.31
N MET A 22 -5.82 -2.83 3.70
CA MET A 22 -5.68 -1.61 4.50
C MET A 22 -6.09 -0.33 3.75
N SER A 23 -6.88 0.51 4.41
CA SER A 23 -7.15 1.90 4.07
C SER A 23 -5.91 2.79 4.21
N GLU A 24 -5.96 4.02 3.66
CA GLU A 24 -4.88 5.00 3.78
C GLU A 24 -4.48 5.28 5.23
N SER A 25 -5.44 5.37 6.14
CA SER A 25 -5.17 5.59 7.56
C SER A 25 -4.47 4.40 8.20
N GLU A 26 -4.88 3.17 7.89
CA GLU A 26 -4.33 1.96 8.50
C GLU A 26 -2.86 1.74 8.15
N TRP A 27 -2.49 1.81 6.87
CA TRP A 27 -1.09 1.63 6.50
C TRP A 27 -0.22 2.81 6.95
N ARG A 28 -0.77 4.03 7.05
CA ARG A 28 -0.06 5.18 7.66
C ARG A 28 0.20 4.97 9.14
N ASN A 29 -0.77 4.39 9.87
CA ASN A 29 -0.62 4.06 11.29
C ASN A 29 0.43 2.95 11.53
N LEU A 30 0.68 2.08 10.55
CA LEU A 30 1.80 1.14 10.55
C LEU A 30 3.17 1.80 10.26
N GLY A 31 3.19 3.10 10.01
CA GLY A 31 4.41 3.87 9.73
C GLY A 31 4.79 3.93 8.24
N VAL A 32 3.96 3.42 7.33
CA VAL A 32 4.23 3.55 5.89
C VAL A 32 4.01 5.00 5.47
N GLN A 33 5.07 5.62 4.91
CA GLN A 33 5.04 7.01 4.47
C GLN A 33 5.06 7.09 2.95
N GLN A 34 3.98 7.64 2.37
CA GLN A 34 3.89 7.93 0.94
C GLN A 34 3.08 9.22 0.70
N SER A 35 3.21 9.80 -0.48
CA SER A 35 2.33 10.88 -0.96
C SER A 35 0.86 10.43 -0.99
N GLN A 36 -0.11 11.34 -0.95
CA GLN A 36 -1.53 10.98 -0.97
C GLN A 36 -1.95 10.17 -2.23
N GLY A 37 -3.00 9.35 -2.06
CA GLY A 37 -3.72 8.70 -3.15
C GLY A 37 -3.20 7.32 -3.56
N TRP A 38 -2.27 6.74 -2.79
CA TRP A 38 -1.89 5.33 -2.98
C TRP A 38 -2.91 4.41 -2.32
N VAL A 39 -3.27 3.35 -3.04
CA VAL A 39 -4.26 2.36 -2.59
C VAL A 39 -3.57 1.01 -2.48
N HIS A 40 -3.63 0.40 -1.30
CA HIS A 40 -3.25 -1.00 -1.10
C HIS A 40 -4.31 -1.87 -1.76
N TYR A 41 -3.93 -2.60 -2.82
CA TYR A 41 -4.93 -3.23 -3.71
C TYR A 41 -4.90 -4.76 -3.72
N MET A 42 -3.88 -5.37 -3.12
CA MET A 42 -3.70 -6.81 -3.09
C MET A 42 -2.85 -7.21 -1.88
N ILE A 43 -3.27 -8.26 -1.17
CA ILE A 43 -2.48 -8.91 -0.13
C ILE A 43 -1.62 -9.97 -0.80
N HIS A 44 -0.33 -9.95 -0.54
CA HIS A 44 0.61 -10.97 -1.04
C HIS A 44 0.83 -12.03 0.04
N GLU A 45 0.04 -13.12 -0.01
CA GLU A 45 0.03 -14.15 1.03
C GLU A 45 1.39 -14.84 1.27
N PRO A 46 2.20 -15.18 0.24
CA PRO A 46 3.51 -15.81 0.46
C PRO A 46 4.49 -14.91 1.21
N GLU A 47 4.43 -13.60 0.99
CA GLU A 47 5.34 -12.63 1.60
C GLU A 47 4.55 -11.45 2.17
N PRO A 48 3.92 -11.60 3.36
CA PRO A 48 3.01 -10.59 3.94
C PRO A 48 3.70 -9.30 4.36
N HIS A 49 5.03 -9.31 4.38
CA HIS A 49 5.86 -8.13 4.60
C HIS A 49 5.96 -7.24 3.35
N ILE A 50 5.47 -7.69 2.20
CA ILE A 50 5.41 -6.90 0.96
C ILE A 50 4.01 -6.34 0.79
N LEU A 51 3.89 -5.02 0.84
CA LEU A 51 2.64 -4.30 0.57
C LEU A 51 2.60 -3.79 -0.87
N LEU A 52 1.49 -4.04 -1.57
CA LEU A 52 1.31 -3.69 -2.98
C LEU A 52 0.39 -2.48 -3.17
N PHE A 53 0.92 -1.39 -3.69
CA PHE A 53 0.20 -0.14 -3.88
C PHE A 53 0.01 0.21 -5.36
N ARG A 54 -1.13 0.83 -5.67
CA ARG A 54 -1.41 1.45 -6.97
C ARG A 54 -1.94 2.87 -6.81
N ARG A 55 -1.65 3.74 -7.78
CA ARG A 55 -2.19 5.10 -7.87
C ARG A 55 -2.59 5.45 -9.30
N PRO A 56 -3.75 6.09 -9.55
CA PRO A 56 -4.09 6.61 -10.87
C PRO A 56 -3.02 7.60 -11.36
N LEU A 57 -2.79 7.60 -12.68
CA LEU A 57 -1.95 8.62 -13.28
C LEU A 57 -2.72 9.95 -13.31
N PRO A 58 -2.04 11.10 -13.19
CA PRO A 58 -2.68 12.39 -13.44
C PRO A 58 -3.35 12.35 -14.80
N LYS A 59 -4.63 12.73 -14.87
CA LYS A 59 -5.27 12.93 -16.18
C LYS A 59 -4.51 14.04 -16.87
N LYS A 60 -4.07 13.80 -18.11
CA LYS A 60 -3.51 14.88 -18.92
C LYS A 60 -4.58 15.98 -19.01
N PRO A 61 -4.25 17.26 -18.78
CA PRO A 61 -5.22 18.33 -18.98
C PRO A 61 -5.72 18.23 -20.43
N LYS A 62 -7.04 18.30 -20.62
CA LYS A 62 -7.60 18.47 -21.96
C LYS A 62 -7.13 19.85 -22.44
N LYS A 63 -6.37 19.88 -23.54
CA LYS A 63 -6.06 21.12 -24.25
C LYS A 63 -7.34 21.74 -24.79
#